data_AF-A0A135ZF58-F1
#
_entry.id   AF-A0A135ZF58-F1
#
_cell.length_a   1.000
_cell.length_b   1.000
_cell.length_c   1.000
_cell.angle_alpha   90.00
_cell.angle_beta   90.00
_cell.angle_gamma   90.00
#
_symmetry.space_group_name_H-M   'P 1'
#
loop_
_entity.id
_entity.type
_entity.pdbx_description
1 polymer ?
#
loop_
_entity_poly.entity_id
_entity_poly.type
_entity_poly.pdbx_seq_one_letter_code
_entity_poly.pdbx_strand_id
1 'polypeptide(L)'
;MKKIIVGTPVKLSHVLIGMIVVVLLSLFLTGFGYQAWWLFLIVLILGVFVTLPTCFNPYWQISSENITIINYDINDVIKLMQLLGLHKKSKQVINLSDVKKAAVVYRKNVRLSPIDFNPDYLNLILDLGKGTNMTLTLGNVDYQQLNSIMGLLQDKNIVVDDKQNILQLLRENKNLFNHFHKKGWTSL
;
A
#
# COMPACT_ATOMS: atom_id res chain seq x y z
N MET A 1 11.96 -5.96 20.06
CA MET A 1 11.24 -6.76 19.03
C MET A 1 11.04 -5.91 17.78
N LYS A 2 11.49 -6.38 16.62
CA LYS A 2 11.43 -5.61 15.37
C LYS A 2 10.06 -5.79 14.72
N LYS A 3 9.41 -4.68 14.41
CA LYS A 3 8.11 -4.63 13.73
C LYS A 3 8.34 -4.33 12.26
N ILE A 4 7.81 -5.15 11.37
CA ILE A 4 7.94 -4.96 9.93
C ILE A 4 6.67 -4.27 9.45
N ILE A 5 6.81 -3.18 8.69
CA ILE A 5 5.71 -2.40 8.13
C ILE A 5 5.73 -2.61 6.62
N VAL A 6 4.59 -2.98 6.05
CA VAL A 6 4.40 -3.21 4.62
C VAL A 6 3.35 -2.23 4.10
N GLY A 7 3.71 -1.51 3.05
CA GLY A 7 2.97 -0.35 2.56
C GLY A 7 3.58 0.97 3.02
N THR A 8 2.91 2.08 2.73
CA THR A 8 3.42 3.43 3.00
C THR A 8 2.63 4.08 4.13
N PRO A 9 3.08 3.96 5.40
CA PRO A 9 2.50 4.77 6.46
C PRO A 9 2.71 6.25 6.11
N VAL A 10 1.74 7.07 6.48
CA VAL A 10 1.78 8.50 6.19
C VAL A 10 2.96 9.11 6.92
N LYS A 11 3.89 9.66 6.13
CA LYS A 11 5.00 10.47 6.66
C LYS A 11 4.64 11.93 6.53
N LEU A 12 4.95 12.72 7.56
CA LEU A 12 4.72 14.15 7.57
C LEU A 12 5.38 14.86 6.36
N SER A 13 6.53 14.37 5.92
CA SER A 13 7.24 14.89 4.74
C SER A 13 6.41 14.84 3.46
N HIS A 14 5.65 13.76 3.24
CA HIS A 14 4.84 13.61 2.03
C HIS A 14 3.65 14.56 2.05
N VAL A 15 3.05 14.76 3.23
CA VAL A 15 1.96 15.73 3.43
C VAL A 15 2.47 17.14 3.18
N LEU A 16 3.64 17.50 3.72
CA LEU A 16 4.24 18.82 3.52
C LEU A 16 4.57 19.08 2.04
N ILE A 17 5.16 18.11 1.34
CA ILE A 17 5.44 18.23 -0.10
C ILE A 17 4.14 18.40 -0.89
N GLY A 18 3.12 17.58 -0.60
CA GLY A 18 1.80 17.71 -1.21
C GLY A 18 1.19 19.09 -1.00
N MET A 19 1.25 19.61 0.23
CA MET A 19 0.79 20.97 0.55
C MET A 19 1.54 22.05 -0.23
N ILE A 20 2.88 21.96 -0.34
CA ILE A 20 3.68 22.91 -1.11
C ILE A 20 3.27 22.89 -2.58
N VAL A 21 3.13 21.69 -3.16
CA VAL A 21 2.71 21.54 -4.56
C VAL A 21 1.33 22.14 -4.79
N VAL A 22 0.39 21.89 -3.89
CA VAL A 22 -0.96 22.46 -3.96
C VAL A 22 -0.92 23.98 -3.87
N VAL A 23 -0.16 24.55 -2.94
CA VAL A 23 -0.02 26.01 -2.81
C VAL A 23 0.56 26.63 -4.08
N LEU A 24 1.61 26.02 -4.65
CA LEU A 24 2.22 26.52 -5.89
C LEU A 24 1.24 26.44 -7.08
N LEU A 25 0.50 25.34 -7.20
CA LEU A 25 -0.53 25.19 -8.23
C LEU A 25 -1.67 26.20 -8.04
N SER A 26 -2.14 26.40 -6.81
CA SER A 26 -3.18 27.40 -6.51
C SER A 26 -2.72 28.82 -6.81
N LEU A 27 -1.48 29.17 -6.47
CA LEU A 27 -0.89 30.46 -6.82
C LEU A 27 -0.81 30.62 -8.34
N PHE A 28 -0.33 29.61 -9.06
CA PHE A 28 -0.24 29.64 -10.51
C PHE A 28 -1.62 29.84 -11.17
N LEU A 29 -2.62 29.05 -10.76
CA LEU A 29 -3.97 29.11 -11.30
C LEU A 29 -4.70 30.43 -10.99
N THR A 30 -4.32 31.12 -9.93
CA THR A 30 -4.90 32.42 -9.53
C THR A 30 -4.03 33.61 -9.89
N GLY A 31 -3.01 33.40 -10.74
CA GLY A 31 -2.14 34.46 -11.23
C GLY A 31 -1.31 35.10 -10.12
N PHE A 32 -0.80 34.34 -9.16
CA PHE A 32 0.14 34.79 -8.13
C PHE A 32 -0.31 36.06 -7.36
N GLY A 33 -1.61 36.19 -7.11
CA GLY A 33 -2.18 37.33 -6.38
C GLY A 33 -2.64 38.51 -7.24
N TYR A 34 -2.61 38.40 -8.57
CA TYR A 34 -3.29 39.35 -9.47
C TYR A 34 -4.82 39.23 -9.41
N GLN A 35 -5.35 38.07 -9.01
CA GLN A 35 -6.76 37.87 -8.75
C GLN A 35 -7.13 38.16 -7.30
N ALA A 36 -8.43 38.29 -7.04
CA ALA A 36 -8.93 38.49 -5.69
C ALA A 36 -8.53 37.31 -4.78
N TRP A 37 -8.03 37.63 -3.57
CA TRP A 37 -7.46 36.67 -2.64
C TRP A 37 -8.41 35.52 -2.25
N TRP A 38 -9.73 35.76 -2.30
CA TRP A 38 -10.73 34.73 -1.99
C TRP A 38 -10.77 33.62 -3.05
N LEU A 39 -10.44 33.91 -4.31
CA LEU A 39 -10.33 32.90 -5.37
C LEU A 39 -9.18 31.95 -5.06
N PHE A 40 -8.04 32.48 -4.62
CA PHE A 40 -6.91 31.67 -4.17
C PHE A 40 -7.32 30.73 -3.02
N LEU A 41 -8.05 31.25 -2.03
CA LEU A 41 -8.51 30.45 -0.89
C LEU A 41 -9.39 29.26 -1.34
N ILE A 42 -10.34 29.51 -2.25
CA ILE A 42 -11.23 28.46 -2.77
C ILE A 42 -10.43 27.39 -3.52
N VAL A 43 -9.56 27.80 -4.45
CA VAL A 43 -8.74 26.88 -5.24
C VAL A 43 -7.80 26.07 -4.33
N LEU A 44 -7.25 26.70 -3.29
CA LEU A 44 -6.40 26.04 -2.30
C LEU A 44 -7.18 24.96 -1.53
N ILE A 45 -8.36 25.30 -1.00
CA ILE A 45 -9.18 24.35 -0.24
C ILE A 45 -9.58 23.15 -1.11
N LEU A 46 -10.02 23.39 -2.35
CA LEU A 46 -10.36 22.33 -3.29
C LEU A 46 -9.14 21.47 -3.63
N GLY A 47 -7.98 22.11 -3.89
CA GLY A 47 -6.74 21.40 -4.19
C GLY A 47 -6.30 20.49 -3.04
N VAL A 48 -6.35 20.99 -1.81
CA VAL A 48 -6.02 20.21 -0.60
C VAL A 48 -6.99 19.04 -0.44
N PHE A 49 -8.29 19.29 -0.62
CA PHE A 49 -9.32 18.26 -0.47
C PHE A 49 -9.18 17.14 -1.50
N VAL A 50 -8.80 17.45 -2.74
CA VAL A 50 -8.60 16.44 -3.79
C VAL A 50 -7.28 15.69 -3.61
N THR A 51 -6.19 16.39 -3.27
CA THR A 51 -4.85 15.80 -3.30
C THR A 51 -4.51 15.02 -2.03
N LEU A 52 -4.82 15.56 -0.85
CA LEU A 52 -4.39 14.93 0.40
C LEU A 52 -4.96 13.52 0.59
N PRO A 53 -6.26 13.23 0.35
CA PRO A 53 -6.81 11.90 0.55
C PRO A 53 -6.12 10.81 -0.29
N THR A 54 -5.60 11.17 -1.47
CA THR A 54 -4.89 10.25 -2.37
C THR A 54 -3.53 9.79 -1.83
N CYS A 55 -2.94 10.54 -0.90
CA CYS A 55 -1.65 10.20 -0.29
C CYS A 55 -1.74 9.08 0.76
N PHE A 56 -2.95 8.60 1.06
CA PHE A 56 -3.22 7.69 2.18
C PHE A 56 -3.66 6.33 1.67
N ASN A 57 -2.78 5.35 1.79
CA ASN A 57 -3.09 3.96 1.47
C ASN A 57 -3.15 3.10 2.74
N PRO A 58 -4.04 2.10 2.80
CA PRO A 58 -3.98 1.08 3.82
C PRO A 58 -2.59 0.44 3.86
N TYR A 59 -2.15 0.11 5.06
CA TYR A 59 -0.89 -0.57 5.28
C TYR A 59 -1.08 -1.57 6.41
N TRP A 60 -0.17 -2.53 6.49
CA TRP A 60 -0.19 -3.50 7.57
C TRP A 60 1.21 -3.66 8.14
N GLN A 61 1.25 -4.29 9.30
CA GLN A 61 2.46 -4.51 10.05
C GLN A 61 2.39 -5.89 10.70
N ILE A 62 3.55 -6.54 10.81
CA ILE A 62 3.68 -7.82 11.50
C ILE A 62 4.66 -7.66 12.67
N SER A 63 4.25 -8.21 13.80
CA SER A 63 5.08 -8.44 14.98
C SER A 63 5.23 -9.93 15.21
N SER A 64 5.96 -10.31 16.26
CA SER A 64 6.11 -11.71 16.67
C SER A 64 4.80 -12.39 17.03
N GLU A 65 3.73 -11.66 17.33
CA GLU A 65 2.47 -12.25 17.81
C GLU A 65 1.30 -11.95 16.90
N ASN A 66 1.29 -10.79 16.25
CA ASN A 66 0.10 -10.30 15.59
C ASN A 66 0.42 -9.64 14.26
N ILE A 67 -0.52 -9.76 13.33
CA ILE A 67 -0.60 -8.90 12.14
C ILE A 67 -1.65 -7.83 12.43
N THR A 68 -1.27 -6.56 12.28
CA THR A 68 -2.22 -5.45 12.36
C THR A 68 -2.40 -4.82 11.00
N ILE A 69 -3.65 -4.71 10.56
CA ILE A 69 -4.04 -4.01 9.34
C ILE A 69 -4.62 -2.67 9.76
N ILE A 70 -4.12 -1.60 9.16
CA ILE A 70 -4.57 -0.24 9.42
C ILE A 70 -5.29 0.24 8.16
N ASN A 71 -6.61 0.41 8.29
CA ASN A 71 -7.47 0.89 7.22
C ASN A 71 -7.86 2.34 7.48
N TYR A 72 -7.81 3.12 6.43
CA TYR A 72 -8.38 4.46 6.38
C TYR A 72 -9.85 4.38 6.04
N ASP A 73 -10.60 5.41 6.41
CA ASP A 73 -11.99 5.52 5.98
C ASP A 73 -12.10 5.68 4.45
N ILE A 74 -13.21 5.22 3.90
CA ILE A 74 -13.53 5.39 2.47
C ILE A 74 -13.92 6.84 2.19
N ASN A 75 -14.51 7.53 3.17
CA ASN A 75 -14.88 8.93 3.06
C ASN A 75 -13.66 9.83 3.21
N ASP A 76 -13.40 10.66 2.20
CA ASP A 76 -12.24 11.55 2.16
C ASP A 76 -12.21 12.59 3.30
N VAL A 77 -13.36 13.11 3.73
CA VAL A 77 -13.44 14.04 4.86
C VAL A 77 -12.98 13.33 6.15
N ILE A 78 -13.49 12.12 6.39
CA ILE A 78 -13.11 11.32 7.57
C ILE A 78 -11.62 10.94 7.48
N LYS A 79 -11.13 10.62 6.27
CA LYS A 79 -9.73 10.30 6.00
C LYS A 79 -8.79 11.47 6.38
N LEU A 80 -9.18 12.70 6.05
CA LEU A 80 -8.48 13.91 6.46
C LEU A 80 -8.54 14.13 7.97
N MET A 81 -9.69 13.91 8.61
CA MET A 81 -9.78 13.98 10.07
C MET A 81 -8.89 12.91 10.75
N GLN A 82 -8.77 11.71 10.16
CA GLN A 82 -7.87 10.65 10.62
C GLN A 82 -6.39 11.02 10.47
N LEU A 83 -6.04 11.86 9.48
CA LEU A 83 -4.70 12.41 9.32
C LEU A 83 -4.37 13.39 10.45
N LEU A 84 -5.31 14.31 10.74
CA LEU A 84 -5.16 15.35 11.76
C LEU A 84 -5.23 14.80 13.20
N GLY A 85 -5.45 13.49 13.37
CA GLY A 85 -5.63 12.86 14.68
C GLY A 85 -6.98 13.14 15.32
N LEU A 86 -7.92 13.76 14.58
CA LEU A 86 -9.26 14.10 15.04
C LEU A 86 -10.22 12.90 14.99
N HIS A 87 -9.92 11.89 14.16
CA HIS A 87 -10.70 10.66 14.07
C HIS A 87 -9.80 9.42 14.17
N LYS A 88 -10.32 8.34 14.77
CA LYS A 88 -9.57 7.08 14.90
C LYS A 88 -9.55 6.32 13.57
N LYS A 89 -8.42 5.67 13.29
CA LYS A 89 -8.25 4.75 12.16
C LYS A 89 -8.80 3.38 12.52
N SER A 90 -9.36 2.68 11.54
CA SER A 90 -9.78 1.29 11.74
C SER A 90 -8.54 0.40 11.85
N LYS A 91 -8.55 -0.49 12.84
CA LYS A 91 -7.46 -1.44 13.11
C LYS A 91 -8.06 -2.83 13.21
N GLN A 92 -7.63 -3.72 12.34
CA GLN A 92 -7.91 -5.15 12.44
C GLN A 92 -6.65 -5.86 12.93
N VAL A 93 -6.78 -6.66 13.98
CA VAL A 93 -5.69 -7.44 14.56
C VAL A 93 -5.97 -8.91 14.31
N ILE A 94 -4.98 -9.61 13.78
CA ILE A 94 -5.02 -11.05 13.53
C ILE A 94 -3.90 -11.65 14.38
N ASN A 95 -4.25 -12.58 15.28
CA ASN A 95 -3.25 -13.30 16.05
C ASN A 95 -2.59 -14.35 15.15
N LEU A 96 -1.26 -14.41 15.18
CA LEU A 96 -0.52 -15.42 14.42
C LEU A 96 -0.85 -16.84 14.88
N SER A 97 -1.35 -17.03 16.11
CA SER A 97 -1.88 -18.31 16.57
C SER A 97 -3.04 -18.84 15.73
N ASP A 98 -3.80 -17.93 15.10
CA ASP A 98 -5.01 -18.27 14.34
C ASP A 98 -4.68 -18.58 12.87
N VAL A 99 -3.46 -18.25 12.44
CA VAL A 99 -2.99 -18.49 11.08
C VAL A 99 -2.45 -19.91 10.97
N LYS A 100 -3.04 -20.72 10.09
CA LYS A 100 -2.59 -22.10 9.86
C LYS A 100 -1.52 -22.20 8.80
N LYS A 101 -1.68 -21.44 7.72
CA LYS A 101 -0.81 -21.44 6.56
C LYS A 101 -0.72 -20.04 5.98
N ALA A 102 0.40 -19.76 5.33
CA ALA A 102 0.58 -18.56 4.54
C ALA A 102 1.11 -18.95 3.14
N ALA A 103 0.78 -18.16 2.13
CA ALA A 103 1.31 -18.33 0.78
C ALA A 103 1.69 -16.97 0.19
N VAL A 104 2.88 -16.89 -0.41
CA VAL A 104 3.29 -15.73 -1.20
C VAL A 104 2.88 -15.99 -2.64
N VAL A 105 2.07 -15.08 -3.21
CA VAL A 105 1.48 -15.27 -4.54
C VAL A 105 1.61 -14.00 -5.36
N TYR A 106 2.16 -14.14 -6.56
CA TYR A 106 2.17 -13.13 -7.61
C TYR A 106 1.04 -13.41 -8.61
N ARG A 107 0.19 -12.41 -8.82
CA ARG A 107 -0.93 -12.45 -9.78
C ARG A 107 -0.77 -11.35 -10.81
N LYS A 108 -0.77 -11.77 -12.07
CA LYS A 108 -0.80 -10.86 -13.22
C LYS A 108 -2.12 -10.12 -13.27
N ASN A 109 -2.09 -8.82 -13.52
CA ASN A 109 -3.28 -8.08 -13.83
C ASN A 109 -3.62 -8.24 -15.33
N VAL A 110 -4.89 -8.52 -15.63
CA VAL A 110 -5.36 -8.65 -17.03
C VAL A 110 -5.69 -7.25 -17.53
N ARG A 111 -4.87 -6.75 -18.46
CA ARG A 111 -5.05 -5.41 -19.04
C ARG A 111 -5.97 -5.49 -20.24
N LEU A 112 -7.09 -4.79 -20.18
CA LEU A 112 -8.07 -4.73 -21.28
C LEU A 112 -7.81 -3.56 -22.24
N SER A 113 -6.90 -2.64 -21.88
CA SER A 113 -6.59 -1.44 -22.66
C SER A 113 -5.11 -1.05 -22.51
N PRO A 114 -4.50 -0.43 -23.54
CA PRO A 114 -3.16 0.18 -23.43
C PRO A 114 -3.04 1.26 -22.35
N ILE A 115 -4.16 1.83 -21.90
CA ILE A 115 -4.22 2.88 -20.87
C ILE A 115 -4.48 2.27 -19.48
N ASP A 116 -4.57 0.94 -19.36
CA ASP A 116 -4.64 0.27 -18.06
C ASP A 116 -3.23 0.17 -17.44
N PHE A 117 -2.91 1.12 -16.56
CA PHE A 117 -1.65 1.18 -15.82
C PHE A 117 -1.71 0.47 -14.46
N ASN A 118 -2.79 -0.25 -14.14
CA ASN A 118 -2.91 -0.93 -12.86
C ASN A 118 -1.79 -1.97 -12.68
N PRO A 119 -1.07 -1.95 -11.54
CA PRO A 119 0.04 -2.84 -11.31
C PRO A 119 -0.43 -4.28 -11.09
N ASP A 120 0.51 -5.21 -11.28
CA ASP A 120 0.31 -6.59 -10.86
C ASP A 120 0.30 -6.70 -9.33
N TYR A 121 -0.29 -7.78 -8.82
CA TYR A 121 -0.51 -7.97 -7.40
C TYR A 121 0.51 -8.95 -6.83
N LEU A 122 1.33 -8.49 -5.90
CA LEU A 122 2.12 -9.36 -5.03
C LEU A 122 1.45 -9.41 -3.66
N ASN A 123 1.00 -10.59 -3.25
CA ASN A 123 0.19 -10.77 -2.05
C ASN A 123 0.73 -11.86 -1.13
N LEU A 124 0.51 -11.66 0.16
CA LEU A 124 0.58 -12.68 1.20
C LEU A 124 -0.85 -13.14 1.52
N ILE A 125 -1.16 -14.40 1.26
CA ILE A 125 -2.45 -15.01 1.55
C ILE A 125 -2.32 -15.81 2.85
N LEU A 126 -3.15 -15.50 3.83
CA LEU A 126 -3.21 -16.18 5.12
C LEU A 126 -4.46 -17.05 5.18
N ASP A 127 -4.31 -18.32 5.55
CA ASP A 127 -5.42 -19.21 5.88
C ASP A 127 -5.67 -19.16 7.39
N LEU A 128 -6.81 -18.60 7.79
CA LEU A 128 -7.26 -18.46 9.18
C LEU A 128 -8.06 -19.69 9.66
N GLY A 129 -8.14 -20.73 8.84
CA GLY A 129 -8.96 -21.91 9.08
C GLY A 129 -10.42 -21.75 8.68
N LYS A 130 -11.14 -22.88 8.63
CA LYS A 130 -12.58 -22.96 8.26
C LYS A 130 -12.92 -22.28 6.92
N GLY A 131 -11.98 -22.29 5.96
CA GLY A 131 -12.17 -21.70 4.64
C GLY A 131 -12.04 -20.18 4.59
N THR A 132 -11.62 -19.53 5.68
CA THR A 132 -11.44 -18.07 5.72
C THR A 132 -10.02 -17.71 5.31
N ASN A 133 -9.89 -17.01 4.19
CA ASN A 133 -8.60 -16.52 3.70
C ASN A 133 -8.53 -15.00 3.84
N MET A 134 -7.41 -14.49 4.33
CA MET A 134 -7.08 -13.07 4.34
C MET A 134 -6.00 -12.78 3.31
N THR A 135 -6.19 -11.76 2.47
CA THR A 135 -5.18 -11.32 1.51
C THR A 135 -4.55 -10.02 1.97
N LEU A 136 -3.23 -9.99 2.04
CA LEU A 136 -2.44 -8.81 2.38
C LEU A 136 -1.56 -8.44 1.19
N THR A 137 -1.66 -7.19 0.72
CA THR A 137 -0.76 -6.70 -0.33
C THR A 137 0.66 -6.54 0.20
N LEU A 138 1.64 -7.09 -0.51
CA LEU A 138 3.06 -6.93 -0.19
C LEU A 138 3.64 -5.66 -0.83
N GLY A 139 2.93 -5.04 -1.77
CA GLY A 139 3.40 -3.84 -2.48
C GLY A 139 4.77 -4.06 -3.11
N ASN A 140 5.70 -3.12 -2.88
CA ASN A 140 7.06 -3.16 -3.42
C ASN A 140 8.07 -3.66 -2.39
N VAL A 141 7.79 -4.82 -1.78
CA VAL A 141 8.65 -5.45 -0.78
C VAL A 141 9.98 -5.91 -1.39
N ASP A 142 11.09 -5.66 -0.68
CA ASP A 142 12.41 -6.17 -1.07
C ASP A 142 12.67 -7.58 -0.52
N TYR A 143 13.78 -8.19 -0.94
CA TYR A 143 14.18 -9.52 -0.46
C TYR A 143 14.32 -9.57 1.07
N GLN A 144 14.95 -8.58 1.70
CA GLN A 144 15.21 -8.60 3.15
C GLN A 144 13.91 -8.54 3.94
N GLN A 145 12.98 -7.69 3.51
CA GLN A 145 11.66 -7.55 4.11
C GLN A 145 10.84 -8.83 3.94
N LEU A 146 10.75 -9.38 2.72
CA LEU A 146 10.00 -10.62 2.50
C LEU A 146 10.60 -11.78 3.28
N ASN A 147 11.93 -11.94 3.26
CA ASN A 147 12.63 -12.98 4.03
C ASN A 147 12.33 -12.85 5.52
N SER A 148 12.32 -11.63 6.05
CA SER A 148 12.02 -11.39 7.47
C SER A 148 10.55 -11.68 7.81
N ILE A 149 9.60 -11.36 6.92
CA ILE A 149 8.18 -11.68 7.10
C ILE A 149 7.98 -13.20 7.11
N MET A 150 8.57 -13.91 6.15
CA MET A 150 8.48 -15.36 6.06
C MET A 150 9.11 -16.04 7.29
N GLY A 151 10.27 -15.55 7.74
CA GLY A 151 10.93 -16.03 8.95
C GLY A 151 10.05 -15.88 10.20
N LEU A 152 9.42 -14.71 10.41
CA LEU A 152 8.52 -14.50 11.56
C LEU A 152 7.33 -15.46 11.58
N LEU A 153 6.79 -15.79 10.41
CA LEU A 153 5.69 -16.76 10.29
C LEU A 153 6.19 -18.18 10.60
N GLN A 154 7.34 -18.56 10.05
CA GLN A 154 7.95 -19.87 10.28
C GLN A 154 8.35 -20.08 11.75
N ASP A 155 8.84 -19.05 12.43
CA ASP A 155 9.15 -19.07 13.88
C ASP A 155 7.91 -19.37 14.74
N LYS A 156 6.70 -19.16 14.20
CA LYS A 156 5.42 -19.50 14.84
C LYS A 156 4.83 -20.82 14.36
N ASN A 157 5.65 -21.67 13.72
CA ASN A 157 5.25 -22.94 13.13
C ASN A 157 4.16 -22.79 12.04
N ILE A 158 4.06 -21.61 11.42
CA ILE A 158 3.16 -21.39 10.27
C ILE A 158 3.88 -21.86 9.03
N VAL A 159 3.24 -22.76 8.27
CA VAL A 159 3.78 -23.21 6.98
C VAL A 159 3.63 -22.08 5.97
N VAL A 160 4.76 -21.61 5.43
CA VAL A 160 4.79 -20.57 4.40
C VAL A 160 5.14 -21.20 3.06
N ASP A 161 4.21 -21.11 2.11
CA ASP A 161 4.34 -21.64 0.76
C ASP A 161 4.78 -20.54 -0.23
N ASP A 162 5.81 -20.83 -1.02
CA ASP A 162 6.30 -19.97 -2.11
C ASP A 162 6.48 -20.81 -3.39
N LYS A 163 5.38 -21.34 -3.91
CA LYS A 163 5.37 -22.17 -5.13
C LYS A 163 5.97 -21.48 -6.35
N GLN A 164 5.92 -20.15 -6.37
CA GLN A 164 6.39 -19.33 -7.49
C GLN A 164 7.86 -18.92 -7.35
N ASN A 165 8.55 -19.37 -6.29
CA ASN A 165 9.94 -19.02 -5.97
C ASN A 165 10.19 -17.50 -5.93
N ILE A 166 9.20 -16.72 -5.48
CA ILE A 166 9.25 -15.26 -5.43
C ILE A 166 10.40 -14.78 -4.55
N LEU A 167 10.63 -15.43 -3.40
CA LEU A 167 11.73 -15.07 -2.51
C LEU A 167 13.09 -15.23 -3.20
N GLN A 168 13.27 -16.31 -3.96
CA GLN A 168 14.49 -16.54 -4.73
C GLN A 168 14.65 -15.52 -5.86
N LEU A 169 13.57 -15.19 -6.58
CA LEU A 169 13.59 -14.18 -7.63
C LEU A 169 14.00 -12.81 -7.08
N LEU A 170 13.47 -12.40 -5.93
CA LEU A 170 13.87 -11.17 -5.26
C LEU A 170 15.32 -11.20 -4.78
N ARG A 171 15.80 -12.34 -4.26
CA ARG A 171 17.21 -12.53 -3.87
C ARG A 171 18.17 -12.33 -5.04
N GLU A 172 17.76 -12.77 -6.23
CA GLU A 172 18.53 -12.64 -7.47
C GLU A 172 18.33 -11.27 -8.16
N ASN A 173 17.64 -10.31 -7.52
CA ASN A 173 17.27 -9.01 -8.08
C ASN A 173 16.52 -9.11 -9.43
N LYS A 174 15.79 -10.21 -9.65
CA LYS A 174 14.97 -10.38 -10.85
C LYS A 174 13.69 -9.57 -10.72
N ASN A 175 13.38 -8.80 -11.77
CA ASN A 175 12.12 -8.09 -11.86
C ASN A 175 10.96 -9.10 -12.02
N LEU A 176 10.05 -9.15 -11.04
CA LEU A 176 8.93 -10.09 -11.02
C LEU A 176 7.99 -9.90 -12.22
N PHE A 177 7.70 -8.65 -12.60
CA PHE A 177 6.87 -8.35 -13.76
C PHE A 177 7.47 -8.95 -15.03
N ASN A 178 8.73 -8.65 -15.33
CA ASN A 178 9.42 -9.20 -16.50
C ASN A 178 9.45 -10.73 -16.46
N HIS A 179 9.64 -11.33 -15.27
CA HIS A 179 9.68 -12.78 -15.11
C HIS A 179 8.34 -13.46 -15.45
N PHE A 180 7.23 -12.95 -14.92
CA PHE A 180 5.91 -13.57 -15.11
C PHE A 180 5.24 -13.21 -16.45
N HIS A 181 5.72 -12.17 -17.13
CA HIS A 181 5.25 -11.72 -18.45
C HIS A 181 6.17 -12.11 -19.62
N LYS A 182 7.14 -13.02 -19.43
CA LYS A 182 8.12 -13.44 -20.47
C LYS A 182 7.53 -13.96 -21.80
N LYS A 183 6.22 -14.21 -21.90
CA LYS A 183 5.56 -14.43 -23.21
C LYS A 183 4.98 -13.12 -23.69
N GLY A 184 5.72 -12.50 -24.61
CA GLY A 184 5.34 -11.42 -25.52
C GLY A 184 4.18 -10.54 -25.10
N TRP A 185 4.50 -9.31 -24.72
CA TRP A 185 3.74 -8.20 -25.29
C TRP A 185 3.90 -8.29 -26.82
N THR A 186 3.05 -9.07 -27.48
CA THR A 186 2.74 -8.78 -28.88
C THR A 186 1.96 -7.49 -28.85
N SER A 187 2.68 -6.40 -29.08
CA SER A 187 2.11 -5.14 -29.53
C SER A 187 1.05 -5.45 -30.60
N LEU A 188 -0.20 -5.12 -30.30
CA LEU A 188 -1.20 -4.80 -31.31
C LEU A 188 -1.41 -3.29 -31.23
#